data_AF-A0A3L8Q3V4-F1
#
_entry.id   AF-A0A3L8Q3V4-F1
#
_cell.length_a   1.000
_cell.length_b   1.000
_cell.length_c   1.000
_cell.angle_alpha   90.00
_cell.angle_beta   90.00
_cell.angle_gamma   90.00
#
_symmetry.space_group_name_H-M   'P 1'
#
loop_
_entity.id
_entity.type
_entity.pdbx_description
1 polymer ?
#
loop_
_entity_poly.entity_id
_entity_poly.type
_entity_poly.pdbx_seq_one_letter_code
_entity_poly.pdbx_strand_id
1 'polypeptide(L)' 'GFRKVLHLEQGGLVKPDKDDTEFQHPFFVRGQERLLENIKRKVTGVSPAPKSPEFTPKMGKTLWGKSGQNSPQK' A
#
# COMPACT_ATOMS: atom_id res chain seq x y z
N GLY A 1 -1.45 -17.85 -0.05
CA GLY A 1 -2.21 -16.60 -0.25
C GLY A 1 -2.36 -16.37 -1.74
N PHE A 2 -3.48 -15.80 -2.18
CA PHE A 2 -3.74 -15.54 -3.60
C PHE A 2 -2.72 -14.54 -4.16
N ARG A 3 -2.32 -14.73 -5.41
CA ARG A 3 -1.37 -13.86 -6.12
C ARG A 3 -2.09 -13.21 -7.30
N LYS A 4 -1.92 -11.90 -7.47
CA LYS A 4 -2.47 -11.17 -8.63
C LYS A 4 -1.77 -11.67 -9.90
N VAL A 5 -2.55 -12.00 -10.91
CA VAL A 5 -2.07 -12.32 -12.25
C VAL A 5 -2.10 -11.03 -13.07
N LEU A 6 -1.03 -10.77 -13.82
CA LEU A 6 -0.97 -9.69 -14.77
C LEU A 6 -1.13 -10.27 -16.17
N HIS A 7 -2.14 -9.78 -16.89
CA HIS A 7 -2.31 -10.09 -18.30
C HIS A 7 -1.44 -9.15 -19.12
N LEU A 8 -0.27 -9.63 -19.55
CA LEU A 8 0.58 -8.90 -20.49
C LEU A 8 0.03 -9.17 -21.89
N GLU A 9 -0.95 -8.36 -22.31
CA GLU A 9 -1.48 -8.48 -23.66
C GLU A 9 -0.45 -7.93 -24.67
N GLN A 10 0.15 -8.81 -25.46
CA GLN A 10 1.01 -8.43 -26.58
C GLN A 10 0.14 -7.86 -27.72
N GLY A 11 -0.10 -6.56 -27.71
CA GLY A 11 -0.75 -5.87 -28.83
C GLY A 11 -1.50 -4.63 -28.39
N GLY A 12 -0.93 -3.46 -28.67
CA GLY A 12 -1.35 -2.15 -28.14
C GLY A 12 -2.68 -1.60 -28.69
N LEU A 13 -3.74 -2.38 -28.80
CA LEU A 13 -5.07 -1.86 -29.11
C LEU A 13 -6.23 -2.78 -28.69
N VAL A 14 -6.18 -3.27 -27.45
CA VAL A 14 -7.35 -3.92 -26.83
C VAL A 14 -7.93 -2.97 -25.79
N LYS A 15 -9.26 -2.85 -25.82
CA LYS A 15 -10.00 -1.82 -25.09
C LYS A 15 -9.77 -1.95 -23.57
N PRO A 16 -9.52 -0.85 -22.85
CA PRO A 16 -9.30 -0.85 -21.40
C PRO A 16 -10.57 -1.14 -20.57
N ASP A 17 -11.62 -1.71 -21.18
CA ASP A 17 -12.95 -1.83 -20.57
C ASP A 17 -13.06 -3.00 -19.57
N LYS A 18 -11.98 -3.76 -19.36
CA LYS A 18 -11.91 -4.76 -18.31
C LYS A 18 -10.66 -4.52 -17.50
N ASP A 19 -10.85 -4.02 -16.28
CA ASP A 19 -9.90 -4.25 -15.20
C ASP A 19 -9.81 -5.76 -14.98
N ASP A 20 -9.00 -6.45 -15.79
CA ASP A 20 -8.75 -7.89 -15.72
C ASP A 20 -7.96 -8.20 -14.44
N THR A 21 -8.67 -8.06 -13.33
CA THR A 21 -8.18 -8.31 -11.99
C THR A 21 -8.36 -9.79 -11.71
N GLU A 22 -7.34 -10.56 -12.04
CA GLU A 22 -7.30 -11.99 -11.80
C GLU A 22 -6.34 -12.35 -10.66
N PHE A 23 -6.71 -13.39 -9.93
CA PHE A 23 -5.92 -13.94 -8.84
C PHE A 23 -5.81 -15.45 -8.95
N GLN A 24 -4.61 -15.97 -8.71
CA GLN A 24 -4.34 -17.41 -8.71
C GLN A 24 -4.02 -17.91 -7.30
N HIS A 25 -4.52 -19.10 -6.96
CA HIS A 25 -4.03 -19.93 -5.86
C HIS A 25 -3.98 -21.41 -6.29
N PRO A 26 -2.89 -22.15 -6.01
CA PRO A 26 -2.77 -23.56 -6.43
C PRO A 26 -3.88 -24.48 -5.92
N PHE A 27 -4.44 -24.18 -4.74
CA PHE A 27 -5.51 -24.96 -4.10
C PHE A 27 -6.92 -24.41 -4.35
N PHE A 28 -7.08 -23.42 -5.25
CA PHE A 28 -8.39 -22.88 -5.63
C PHE A 28 -8.72 -23.36 -7.06
N VAL A 29 -9.37 -24.51 -7.17
CA VAL A 29 -9.66 -25.19 -8.45
C VAL A 29 -11.15 -25.51 -8.54
N ARG A 30 -11.78 -25.19 -9.68
CA ARG A 30 -13.21 -25.43 -9.93
C ARG A 30 -13.55 -26.91 -9.75
N GLY A 31 -14.57 -27.21 -8.95
CA GLY A 31 -15.04 -28.57 -8.71
C GLY A 31 -14.19 -29.39 -7.72
N GLN A 32 -13.19 -28.79 -7.05
CA GLN A 32 -12.33 -29.46 -6.07
C GLN A 32 -12.41 -28.77 -4.70
N GLU A 33 -13.61 -28.72 -4.12
CA GLU A 33 -13.89 -28.02 -2.85
C GLU A 33 -12.99 -28.44 -1.69
N ARG A 34 -12.68 -29.74 -1.58
CA ARG A 34 -11.75 -30.31 -0.59
C ARG A 34 -10.36 -29.63 -0.54
N LEU A 35 -9.91 -29.01 -1.64
CA LEU A 35 -8.61 -28.32 -1.67
C LEU A 35 -8.65 -26.98 -0.92
N LEU A 36 -9.83 -26.39 -0.71
CA LEU A 36 -9.99 -25.12 -0.01
C LEU A 36 -9.51 -25.19 1.45
N GLU A 37 -9.58 -26.38 2.06
CA GLU A 37 -9.06 -26.66 3.40
C GLU A 37 -7.55 -26.33 3.53
N ASN A 38 -6.81 -26.42 2.42
CA ASN A 38 -5.37 -26.14 2.37
C ASN A 38 -5.05 -24.64 2.25
N ILE A 39 -6.05 -23.79 2.04
CA ILE A 39 -5.86 -22.33 1.96
C ILE A 39 -5.90 -21.75 3.37
N LYS A 40 -4.73 -21.49 3.97
CA LYS A 40 -4.63 -20.89 5.30
C LYS A 40 -4.51 -19.38 5.24
N ARG A 41 -5.12 -18.69 6.21
CA ARG A 41 -4.90 -17.26 6.44
C ARG A 41 -3.46 -17.06 6.86
N LYS A 42 -2.83 -15.97 6.38
CA LYS A 42 -1.54 -15.57 6.89
C LYS A 42 -1.71 -15.16 8.36
N VAL A 43 -1.03 -15.85 9.28
CA VAL A 43 -0.94 -15.41 10.66
C VAL A 43 -0.11 -14.14 10.64
N THR A 44 -0.76 -12.99 10.82
CA THR A 44 -0.05 -11.80 11.29
C THR A 44 0.30 -12.10 12.73
N GLY A 45 1.54 -12.54 13.00
CA GLY A 45 2.05 -12.40 14.34
C GLY A 45 1.78 -10.97 14.76
N VAL A 46 1.19 -10.77 15.94
CA VAL A 46 1.27 -9.50 16.63
C VAL A 46 2.74 -9.29 16.93
N SER A 47 3.53 -8.95 15.91
CA SER A 47 4.74 -8.19 16.09
C SER A 47 4.19 -6.90 16.69
N PRO A 48 4.53 -6.54 17.94
CA PRO A 48 4.42 -5.15 18.30
C PRO A 48 5.23 -4.43 17.22
N ALA A 49 4.55 -3.64 16.40
CA ALA A 49 5.25 -2.67 15.58
C ALA A 49 6.20 -1.97 16.56
N PRO A 50 7.53 -1.93 16.31
CA PRO A 50 8.34 -1.01 17.08
C PRO A 50 7.64 0.33 16.89
N LYS A 51 7.11 0.90 17.98
CA LYS A 51 6.61 2.27 17.98
C LYS A 51 7.74 3.06 17.35
N SER A 52 7.52 3.55 16.12
CA SER A 52 8.50 4.38 15.44
C SER A 52 8.99 5.39 16.48
N PRO A 53 10.31 5.57 16.66
CA PRO A 53 10.78 6.54 17.63
C PRO A 53 10.07 7.85 17.31
N GLU A 54 9.26 8.29 18.26
CA GLU A 54 8.47 9.49 18.17
C GLU A 54 9.43 10.61 17.83
N PHE A 55 9.38 11.07 16.57
CA PHE A 55 10.16 12.21 16.13
C PHE A 55 9.52 13.42 16.79
N THR A 56 9.84 13.65 18.06
CA THR A 56 9.64 14.96 18.66
C THR A 56 10.68 15.86 18.00
N PRO A 57 10.29 16.82 17.15
CA PRO A 57 11.22 17.84 16.74
C PRO A 57 11.58 18.61 18.01
N LYS A 58 12.70 18.27 18.62
CA LYS A 58 13.39 19.16 19.55
C LYS A 58 13.68 20.40 18.71
N MET A 59 12.89 21.45 18.92
CA MET A 59 13.05 22.78 18.32
C MET A 59 14.45 23.29 18.65
N GLY A 60 15.42 22.87 17.84
CA GLY A 60 16.78 23.38 17.82
C GLY A 60 16.71 24.81 17.32
N LYS A 61 17.12 25.74 18.18
CA LYS A 61 17.21 27.16 17.87
C LYS A 61 18.26 27.39 16.79
N THR A 62 17.87 27.64 15.54
CA THR A 62 18.76 28.27 14.55
C THR A 62 17.97 29.15 13.58
N LEU A 63 18.07 30.45 13.82
CA LEU A 63 18.27 31.54 12.87
C LEU A 63 17.66 31.35 11.45
N TRP A 64 16.43 31.81 11.25
CA TRP A 64 15.97 32.27 9.93
C TRP A 64 15.47 33.71 10.06
N GLY A 65 15.83 34.51 9.07
CA GLY A 65 15.98 35.96 9.15
C GLY A 65 14.71 36.73 9.51
N LYS A 66 14.94 37.84 10.21
CA LYS A 66 14.03 38.99 10.25
C LYS A 66 13.72 39.42 8.81
N SER A 67 12.46 39.42 8.42
CA SER A 67 11.96 40.24 7.31
C SER A 67 10.65 40.87 7.75
N GLY A 68 10.61 42.20 7.63
CA GLY A 68 9.79 43.09 8.43
C GLY A 68 8.29 42.96 8.28
N GLN A 69 7.61 43.17 9.40
CA GLN A 69 6.26 43.69 9.40
C GLN A 69 6.30 45.11 8.88
N ASN A 70 5.51 45.41 7.85
CA ASN A 70 5.11 46.77 7.56
C ASN A 70 3.57 46.77 7.58
N SER A 71 3.02 47.17 8.72
CA SER A 71 1.59 47.48 8.86
C SER A 71 1.40 48.96 8.53
N PRO A 72 0.43 49.33 7.70
CA PRO A 72 0.14 50.73 7.42
C PRO A 72 -0.65 51.31 8.60
N GLN A 73 -0.15 52.39 9.21
CA GLN A 73 -0.95 53.25 10.07
C GLN A 73 -1.20 54.59 9.37
N LYS A 74 -2.45 55.04 9.55
CA LYS A 74 -3.12 56.24 9.06
C LYS A 74 -2.45 57.53 9.52
#